data_AF-A0A916YDT0-F1
#
_entry.id   AF-A0A916YDT0-F1
#
_cell.length_a   1.000
_cell.length_b   1.000
_cell.length_c   1.000
_cell.angle_alpha   90.00
_cell.angle_beta   90.00
_cell.angle_gamma   90.00
#
_symmetry.space_group_name_H-M   'P 1'
#
loop_
_entity.id
_entity.type
_entity.pdbx_description
1 polymer ?
#
loop_
_entity_poly.entity_id
_entity_poly.type
_entity_poly.pdbx_seq_one_letter_code
_entity_poly.pdbx_strand_id
1 'polypeptide(L)'
;MRFVMIAGIAASVAACAPPPPEKAANAAAPLPTGATHGQDGFWSIGDVPAIAWPEVVPADPSIGQEDMFDKYARENGLTREQAMNQINGPARLHEIMQRISEKVQREEAGNFVQFVMVRDPSVRMEVWFKRDAAATLAKYTKDPLFVPREGGLSQEERDRIQSEWNRRLSDAGLSFSSYGMEREGVVKFDLGVTEAHFRKIAQEKGWNRDAPVRFDFARPQPPAFADEALASGVRIFAREHMEPGARHMALYHDTIVLKDGCFKTKGSGDLVMFAYDAQLSKDDEGYLTVISPHGREPYRIGEPGNWGGPNGVDEKNPDVIALRKACGDGGIMNVANPSSARLFALPAPQWVTNYADAKGLTRQKAWDDVTDCMKAEEAEGRTGLDARDVCIRQFN
;
A
#
# COMPACT_ATOMS: atom_id res chain seq x y z
N MET A 1 9.09 54.16 -66.81
CA MET A 1 9.35 52.78 -67.27
C MET A 1 8.68 51.82 -66.30
N ARG A 2 7.60 51.16 -66.74
CA ARG A 2 6.82 50.20 -65.93
C ARG A 2 7.40 48.80 -66.17
N PHE A 3 7.87 48.16 -65.11
CA PHE A 3 8.34 46.78 -65.15
C PHE A 3 7.15 45.81 -65.02
N VAL A 4 7.07 44.88 -65.97
CA VAL A 4 6.13 43.76 -66.00
C VAL A 4 6.76 42.59 -65.25
N MET A 5 6.08 42.07 -64.22
CA MET A 5 6.40 40.79 -63.59
C MET A 5 5.82 39.64 -64.42
N ILE A 6 6.64 38.63 -64.71
CA ILE A 6 6.22 37.35 -65.28
C ILE A 6 5.94 36.38 -64.13
N ALA A 7 4.71 35.85 -64.09
CA ALA A 7 4.29 34.82 -63.15
C ALA A 7 4.73 33.43 -63.64
N GLY A 8 5.49 32.70 -62.83
CA GLY A 8 5.84 31.30 -63.05
C GLY A 8 4.74 30.37 -62.52
N ILE A 9 4.25 29.49 -63.38
CA ILE A 9 3.30 28.42 -63.05
C ILE A 9 4.09 27.22 -62.51
N ALA A 10 3.86 26.83 -61.25
CA ALA A 10 4.35 25.59 -60.69
C ALA A 10 3.29 24.50 -60.83
N ALA A 11 3.59 23.47 -61.61
CA ALA A 11 2.77 22.27 -61.75
C ALA A 11 2.98 21.34 -60.55
N SER A 12 1.91 21.04 -59.82
CA SER A 12 1.90 20.08 -58.72
C SER A 12 1.70 18.67 -59.25
N VAL A 13 2.71 17.81 -59.09
CA VAL A 13 2.61 16.37 -59.39
C VAL A 13 1.89 15.70 -58.22
N ALA A 14 0.70 15.16 -58.46
CA ALA A 14 -0.04 14.39 -57.46
C ALA A 14 0.64 13.02 -57.26
N ALA A 15 1.33 12.85 -56.13
CA ALA A 15 1.81 11.54 -55.69
C ALA A 15 0.66 10.80 -55.02
N CYS A 16 0.27 9.64 -55.57
CA CYS A 16 -0.62 8.69 -54.92
C CYS A 16 0.07 8.18 -53.64
N ALA A 17 -0.36 8.68 -52.49
CA ALA A 17 0.00 8.09 -51.21
C ALA A 17 -0.69 6.72 -51.10
N PRO A 18 0.01 5.64 -50.69
CA PRO A 18 -0.65 4.38 -50.36
C PRO A 18 -1.64 4.64 -49.21
N PRO A 19 -2.78 3.92 -49.19
CA PRO A 19 -3.71 4.03 -48.07
C PRO A 19 -2.99 3.74 -46.76
N PRO A 20 -3.36 4.43 -45.66
CA PRO A 20 -2.77 4.15 -44.36
C PRO A 20 -2.95 2.65 -44.05
N PRO A 21 -1.96 2.01 -43.41
CA PRO A 21 -2.10 0.61 -43.04
C PRO A 21 -3.40 0.47 -42.24
N GLU A 22 -4.26 -0.44 -42.70
CA GLU A 22 -5.37 -0.94 -41.90
C GLU A 22 -4.81 -1.24 -40.50
N LYS A 23 -5.49 -0.73 -39.45
CA LYS A 23 -5.25 -1.21 -38.09
C LYS A 23 -5.27 -2.72 -38.18
N ALA A 24 -4.10 -3.34 -37.98
CA ALA A 24 -3.99 -4.78 -37.90
C ALA A 24 -5.11 -5.24 -36.96
N ALA A 25 -5.99 -6.11 -37.46
CA ALA A 25 -6.96 -6.79 -36.62
C ALA A 25 -6.18 -7.30 -35.40
N ASN A 26 -6.60 -6.87 -34.20
CA ASN A 26 -5.98 -7.25 -32.93
C ASN A 26 -5.70 -8.75 -32.99
N ALA A 27 -4.43 -9.13 -33.15
CA ALA A 27 -4.04 -10.52 -32.98
C ALA A 27 -4.42 -10.86 -31.55
N ALA A 28 -5.38 -11.77 -31.37
CA ALA A 28 -5.80 -12.20 -30.05
C ALA A 28 -4.56 -12.58 -29.24
N ALA A 29 -4.48 -12.11 -27.99
CA ALA A 29 -3.36 -12.46 -27.13
C ALA A 29 -3.19 -13.99 -27.10
N PRO A 30 -1.95 -14.49 -27.10
CA PRO A 30 -1.71 -15.91 -26.87
C PRO A 30 -2.42 -16.32 -25.58
N LEU A 31 -3.16 -17.42 -25.65
CA LEU A 31 -3.90 -17.99 -24.53
C LEU A 31 -2.94 -18.22 -23.34
N PRO A 32 -3.24 -17.72 -22.14
CA PRO A 32 -2.40 -17.96 -20.96
C PRO A 32 -2.24 -19.45 -20.67
N THR A 33 -1.12 -19.82 -20.07
CA THR A 33 -0.87 -21.19 -19.61
C THR A 33 -1.98 -21.62 -18.64
N GLY A 34 -2.55 -22.81 -18.88
CA GLY A 34 -3.66 -23.35 -18.09
C GLY A 34 -5.05 -22.79 -18.45
N ALA A 35 -5.14 -21.82 -19.37
CA ALA A 35 -6.43 -21.31 -19.85
C ALA A 35 -7.01 -22.16 -21.00
N THR A 36 -8.33 -22.12 -21.10
CA THR A 36 -9.11 -22.67 -22.21
C THR A 36 -10.09 -21.61 -22.72
N HIS A 37 -10.53 -21.70 -23.97
CA HIS A 37 -11.61 -20.85 -24.46
C HIS A 37 -12.97 -21.46 -24.06
N GLY A 38 -13.80 -20.64 -23.43
CA GLY A 38 -15.23 -20.87 -23.30
C GLY A 38 -15.96 -20.70 -24.64
N GLN A 39 -17.22 -21.08 -24.69
CA GLN A 39 -18.05 -21.03 -25.90
C GLN A 39 -18.20 -19.60 -26.45
N ASP A 40 -18.13 -18.61 -25.57
CA ASP A 40 -18.27 -17.18 -25.90
C ASP A 40 -16.92 -16.51 -26.22
N GLY A 41 -15.84 -17.28 -26.35
CA GLY A 41 -14.50 -16.79 -26.69
C GLY A 41 -13.65 -16.31 -25.52
N PHE A 42 -14.25 -16.08 -24.35
CA PHE A 42 -13.54 -15.72 -23.11
C PHE A 42 -12.78 -16.89 -22.49
N TRP A 43 -11.82 -16.61 -21.63
CA TRP A 43 -11.00 -17.64 -21.00
C TRP A 43 -11.67 -18.29 -19.79
N SER A 44 -11.32 -19.56 -19.55
CA SER A 44 -11.62 -20.31 -18.35
C SER A 44 -10.33 -20.93 -17.81
N ILE A 45 -10.03 -20.71 -16.53
CA ILE A 45 -8.87 -21.22 -15.78
C ILE A 45 -9.42 -21.83 -14.50
N GLY A 46 -9.19 -23.13 -14.34
CA GLY A 46 -9.51 -23.88 -13.12
C GLY A 46 -8.33 -23.90 -12.18
N ASP A 47 -7.77 -25.09 -11.95
CA ASP A 47 -6.58 -25.28 -11.11
C ASP A 47 -5.30 -25.13 -11.93
N VAL A 48 -4.33 -24.39 -11.39
CA VAL A 48 -2.97 -24.28 -11.94
C VAL A 48 -1.92 -24.60 -10.87
N PRO A 49 -0.70 -25.01 -11.26
CA PRO A 49 0.38 -25.18 -10.31
C PRO A 49 0.72 -23.87 -9.60
N ALA A 50 0.85 -23.93 -8.28
CA ALA A 50 1.32 -22.80 -7.49
C ALA A 50 2.74 -22.36 -7.92
N ILE A 51 3.05 -21.07 -7.72
CA ILE A 51 4.36 -20.48 -8.04
C ILE A 51 5.49 -21.32 -7.43
N ALA A 52 6.56 -21.56 -8.18
CA ALA A 52 7.67 -22.39 -7.74
C ALA A 52 8.27 -21.93 -6.39
N TRP A 53 8.81 -22.89 -5.65
CA TRP A 53 9.55 -22.60 -4.42
C TRP A 53 10.81 -21.78 -4.73
N PRO A 54 11.14 -20.74 -3.94
CA PRO A 54 12.41 -20.05 -4.10
C PRO A 54 13.56 -21.01 -3.79
N GLU A 55 14.48 -21.17 -4.75
CA GLU A 55 15.65 -22.04 -4.60
C GLU A 55 16.71 -21.41 -3.69
N VAL A 56 16.77 -20.07 -3.66
CA VAL A 56 17.76 -19.32 -2.89
C VAL A 56 17.14 -18.85 -1.58
N VAL A 57 17.82 -19.14 -0.47
CA VAL A 57 17.42 -18.62 0.84
C VAL A 57 17.33 -17.08 0.79
N PRO A 58 16.21 -16.47 1.19
CA PRO A 58 16.11 -15.02 1.22
C PRO A 58 17.21 -14.38 2.07
N ALA A 59 17.65 -13.18 1.67
CA ALA A 59 18.57 -12.40 2.49
C ALA A 59 17.90 -12.11 3.84
N ASP A 60 18.65 -12.34 4.93
CA ASP A 60 18.19 -11.95 6.25
C ASP A 60 18.68 -10.53 6.54
N PRO A 61 17.78 -9.54 6.52
CA PRO A 61 18.17 -8.16 6.76
C PRO A 61 18.63 -7.95 8.19
N SER A 62 18.41 -8.90 9.11
CA SER A 62 18.86 -8.83 10.52
C SER A 62 20.31 -9.24 10.72
N ILE A 63 20.91 -9.99 9.78
CA ILE A 63 22.32 -10.38 9.87
C ILE A 63 23.18 -9.12 9.74
N GLY A 64 23.99 -8.86 10.78
CA GLY A 64 24.82 -7.67 10.84
C GLY A 64 24.04 -6.38 11.12
N GLN A 65 22.74 -6.44 11.44
CA GLN A 65 22.04 -5.31 12.06
C GLN A 65 22.59 -5.15 13.47
N GLU A 66 23.50 -4.20 13.59
CA GLU A 66 23.89 -3.63 14.86
C GLU A 66 22.66 -2.93 15.47
N ASP A 67 22.47 -3.08 16.79
CA ASP A 67 21.43 -2.35 17.53
C ASP A 67 21.53 -0.84 17.20
N MET A 68 20.39 -0.16 17.04
CA MET A 68 20.37 1.23 16.59
C MET A 68 21.28 2.14 17.43
N PHE A 69 21.35 1.92 18.75
CA PHE A 69 22.21 2.71 19.63
C PHE A 69 23.68 2.38 19.44
N ASP A 70 24.03 1.11 19.22
CA ASP A 70 25.42 0.69 18.94
C ASP A 70 25.88 1.22 17.58
N LYS A 71 25.02 1.14 16.56
CA LYS A 71 25.28 1.68 15.23
C LYS A 71 25.53 3.18 15.29
N TYR A 72 24.62 3.91 15.93
CA TYR A 72 24.77 5.35 16.11
C TYR A 72 26.01 5.69 16.94
N ALA A 73 26.31 4.91 17.99
CA ALA A 73 27.50 5.09 18.81
C ALA A 73 28.79 4.95 17.99
N ARG A 74 28.91 3.87 17.21
CA ARG A 74 30.06 3.61 16.35
C ARG A 74 30.22 4.67 15.25
N GLU A 75 29.14 5.03 14.56
CA GLU A 75 29.16 6.02 13.46
C GLU A 75 29.54 7.43 13.93
N ASN A 76 29.26 7.76 15.19
CA ASN A 76 29.53 9.09 15.77
C ASN A 76 30.68 9.10 16.79
N GLY A 77 31.38 7.98 16.98
CA GLY A 77 32.48 7.87 17.95
C GLY A 77 32.06 8.08 19.41
N LEU A 78 30.84 7.64 19.76
CA LEU A 78 30.23 7.77 21.09
C LEU A 78 30.23 6.43 21.85
N THR A 79 29.99 6.47 23.15
CA THR A 79 29.57 5.29 23.92
C THR A 79 28.09 4.98 23.66
N ARG A 80 27.66 3.74 23.92
CA ARG A 80 26.23 3.37 23.86
C ARG A 80 25.36 4.29 24.70
N GLU A 81 25.79 4.64 25.92
CA GLU A 81 25.08 5.57 26.80
C GLU A 81 24.99 6.98 26.20
N GLN A 82 26.07 7.48 25.59
CA GLN A 82 26.05 8.76 24.89
C GLN A 82 25.11 8.74 23.66
N ALA A 83 25.10 7.64 22.90
CA ALA A 83 24.16 7.44 21.80
C ALA A 83 22.70 7.41 22.29
N MET A 84 22.42 6.69 23.37
CA MET A 84 21.10 6.68 24.01
C MET A 84 20.68 8.09 24.44
N ASN A 85 21.56 8.85 25.08
CA ASN A 85 21.29 10.23 25.47
C ASN A 85 21.09 11.16 24.27
N GLN A 86 21.75 10.91 23.14
CA GLN A 86 21.56 11.66 21.89
C GLN A 86 20.32 11.23 21.09
N ILE A 87 19.77 10.03 21.31
CA ILE A 87 18.56 9.56 20.62
C ILE A 87 17.30 9.83 21.44
N ASN A 88 17.36 9.59 22.75
CA ASN A 88 16.21 9.69 23.66
C ASN A 88 16.20 10.97 24.50
N GLY A 89 17.36 11.63 24.63
CA GLY A 89 17.55 12.78 25.51
C GLY A 89 18.22 12.38 26.83
N PRO A 90 18.86 13.34 27.51
CA PRO A 90 19.49 13.08 28.81
C PRO A 90 18.43 12.87 29.91
N ALA A 91 18.76 12.13 30.97
CA ALA A 91 17.86 11.86 32.10
C ALA A 91 17.15 13.12 32.64
N ARG A 92 17.88 14.25 32.75
CA ARG A 92 17.32 15.54 33.18
C ARG A 92 16.15 16.04 32.32
N LEU A 93 16.13 15.73 31.02
CA LEU A 93 15.02 16.08 30.13
C LEU A 93 13.74 15.38 30.58
N HIS A 94 13.83 14.09 30.88
CA HIS A 94 12.70 13.28 31.32
C HIS A 94 12.22 13.69 32.71
N GLU A 95 13.13 13.97 33.65
CA GLU A 95 12.79 14.44 34.99
C GLU A 95 12.02 15.77 34.97
N ILE A 96 12.51 16.75 34.20
CA ILE A 96 11.83 18.05 34.08
C ILE A 96 10.48 17.88 33.39
N MET A 97 10.42 17.05 32.34
CA MET A 97 9.17 16.78 31.62
C MET A 97 8.10 16.20 32.54
N GLN A 98 8.43 15.16 33.32
CA GLN A 98 7.52 14.57 34.30
C GLN A 98 7.03 15.58 35.35
N ARG A 99 7.91 16.51 35.76
CA ARG A 99 7.57 17.52 36.78
C ARG A 99 6.64 18.62 36.25
N ILE A 100 6.80 19.05 35.00
CA ILE A 100 6.08 20.23 34.49
C ILE A 100 4.85 19.88 33.64
N SER A 101 4.76 18.68 33.06
CA SER A 101 3.75 18.34 32.05
C SER A 101 2.31 18.58 32.51
N GLU A 102 1.90 17.95 33.61
CA GLU A 102 0.53 18.07 34.15
C GLU A 102 0.22 19.50 34.58
N LYS A 103 1.22 20.20 35.13
CA LYS A 103 1.05 21.57 35.62
C LYS A 103 0.82 22.54 34.47
N VAL A 104 1.65 22.46 33.42
CA VAL A 104 1.51 23.27 32.20
C VAL A 104 0.17 22.97 31.52
N GLN A 105 -0.19 21.69 31.36
CA GLN A 105 -1.46 21.29 30.75
C GLN A 105 -2.68 21.87 31.49
N ARG A 106 -2.65 21.85 32.83
CA ARG A 106 -3.77 22.34 33.64
C ARG A 106 -3.83 23.85 33.73
N GLU A 107 -2.71 24.51 34.03
CA GLU A 107 -2.69 25.97 34.29
C GLU A 107 -2.75 26.79 33.01
N GLU A 108 -2.23 26.27 31.91
CA GLU A 108 -2.21 26.94 30.61
C GLU A 108 -3.20 26.29 29.64
N ALA A 109 -4.28 25.64 30.09
CA ALA A 109 -5.20 24.86 29.24
C ALA A 109 -5.73 25.61 27.98
N GLY A 110 -5.88 26.94 28.06
CA GLY A 110 -6.30 27.77 26.92
C GLY A 110 -5.16 28.31 26.04
N ASN A 111 -3.91 28.03 26.40
CA ASN A 111 -2.70 28.53 25.73
C ASN A 111 -1.71 27.43 25.36
N PHE A 112 -1.63 26.34 26.12
CA PHE A 112 -0.77 25.19 25.87
C PHE A 112 -1.29 24.39 24.67
N VAL A 113 -0.35 23.92 23.85
CA VAL A 113 -0.64 23.12 22.65
C VAL A 113 -0.15 21.70 22.82
N GLN A 114 1.14 21.50 23.10
CA GLN A 114 1.78 20.18 23.21
C GLN A 114 3.26 20.25 23.64
N PHE A 115 3.83 19.07 23.89
CA PHE A 115 5.26 18.83 24.01
C PHE A 115 5.76 18.03 22.79
N VAL A 116 6.84 18.46 22.15
CA VAL A 116 7.42 17.77 20.98
C VAL A 116 8.90 17.50 21.21
N MET A 117 9.30 16.23 21.22
CA MET A 117 10.72 15.88 21.23
C MET A 117 11.32 16.08 19.84
N VAL A 118 12.30 16.97 19.74
CA VAL A 118 13.07 17.20 18.51
C VAL A 118 14.49 16.69 18.72
N ARG A 119 15.00 15.90 17.77
CA ARG A 119 16.29 15.19 17.88
C ARG A 119 17.44 15.83 17.09
N ASP A 120 17.15 16.73 16.16
CA ASP A 120 18.12 17.37 15.25
C ASP A 120 18.16 18.90 15.49
N PRO A 121 19.34 19.55 15.65
CA PRO A 121 20.70 18.98 15.72
C PRO A 121 21.07 18.40 17.08
N SER A 122 20.18 18.48 18.06
CA SER A 122 20.32 17.83 19.37
C SER A 122 18.95 17.63 20.01
N VAL A 123 18.87 16.65 20.92
CA VAL A 123 17.62 16.33 21.63
C VAL A 123 17.21 17.46 22.55
N ARG A 124 16.00 17.95 22.32
CA ARG A 124 15.33 18.97 23.13
C ARG A 124 13.82 18.74 23.11
N MET A 125 13.14 19.36 24.06
CA MET A 125 11.69 19.43 24.11
C MET A 125 11.24 20.79 23.61
N GLU A 126 10.53 20.82 22.49
CA GLU A 126 9.81 22.02 22.06
C GLU A 126 8.45 22.06 22.76
N VAL A 127 8.19 23.13 23.51
CA VAL A 127 6.93 23.33 24.24
C VAL A 127 6.13 24.39 23.49
N TRP A 128 5.01 23.97 22.91
CA TRP A 128 4.20 24.81 22.05
C TRP A 128 3.08 25.48 22.84
N PHE A 129 2.95 26.80 22.62
CA PHE A 129 1.87 27.63 23.15
C PHE A 129 1.24 28.44 22.01
N LYS A 130 -0.03 28.84 22.15
CA LYS A 130 -0.71 29.69 21.17
C LYS A 130 -0.13 31.10 21.11
N ARG A 131 0.35 31.61 22.26
CA ARG A 131 0.87 32.96 22.45
C ARG A 131 1.82 33.04 23.64
N ASP A 132 2.69 34.05 23.61
CA ASP A 132 3.63 34.40 24.69
C ASP A 132 4.47 33.20 25.16
N ALA A 133 4.90 32.36 24.22
CA ALA A 133 5.47 31.04 24.51
C ALA A 133 6.68 31.11 25.45
N ALA A 134 7.60 32.04 25.21
CA ALA A 134 8.80 32.19 26.02
C ALA A 134 8.50 32.65 27.46
N ALA A 135 7.63 33.65 27.61
CA ALA A 135 7.23 34.15 28.92
C ALA A 135 6.45 33.09 29.72
N THR A 136 5.62 32.31 29.03
CA THR A 136 4.83 31.23 29.64
C THR A 136 5.71 30.09 30.11
N LEU A 137 6.60 29.58 29.24
CA LEU A 137 7.50 28.47 29.60
C LEU A 137 8.42 28.83 30.78
N ALA A 138 8.90 30.08 30.83
CA ALA A 138 9.78 30.57 31.89
C ALA A 138 9.17 30.48 33.32
N LYS A 139 7.84 30.36 33.44
CA LYS A 139 7.16 30.11 34.74
C LYS A 139 7.42 28.69 35.28
N TYR A 140 7.72 27.74 34.39
CA TYR A 140 7.80 26.31 34.69
C TYR A 140 9.24 25.78 34.65
N THR A 141 10.05 26.28 33.73
CA THR A 141 11.46 25.89 33.59
C THR A 141 12.28 26.97 32.90
N LYS A 142 13.57 27.04 33.23
CA LYS A 142 14.57 27.85 32.52
C LYS A 142 15.63 26.96 31.86
N ASP A 143 15.42 25.64 31.88
CA ASP A 143 16.37 24.68 31.32
C ASP A 143 16.44 24.83 29.79
N PRO A 144 17.63 24.97 29.20
CA PRO A 144 17.78 25.20 27.76
C PRO A 144 17.34 24.01 26.90
N LEU A 145 17.11 22.83 27.48
CA LEU A 145 16.51 21.70 26.78
C LEU A 145 15.02 21.92 26.47
N PHE A 146 14.38 22.90 27.08
CA PHE A 146 12.97 23.23 26.84
C PHE A 146 12.90 24.53 26.04
N VAL A 147 12.55 24.41 24.76
CA VAL A 147 12.50 25.53 23.82
C VAL A 147 11.04 25.94 23.62
N PRO A 148 10.70 27.21 23.87
CA PRO A 148 9.35 27.69 23.63
C PRO A 148 9.09 27.81 22.12
N ARG A 149 7.91 27.37 21.70
CA ARG A 149 7.38 27.56 20.34
C ARG A 149 6.01 28.20 20.41
N GLU A 150 5.75 29.08 19.44
CA GLU A 150 4.47 29.78 19.33
C GLU A 150 3.73 29.34 18.07
N GLY A 151 2.42 29.10 18.22
CA GLY A 151 1.51 28.70 17.14
C GLY A 151 1.00 27.27 17.28
N GLY A 152 0.49 26.73 16.17
CA GLY A 152 -0.15 25.42 16.13
C GLY A 152 -1.59 25.42 16.66
N LEU A 153 -2.29 24.30 16.44
CA LEU A 153 -3.64 24.07 16.93
C LEU A 153 -3.60 23.33 18.25
N SER A 154 -4.36 23.78 19.26
CA SER A 154 -4.66 22.98 20.46
C SER A 154 -5.38 21.67 20.10
N GLN A 155 -5.39 20.73 21.04
CA GLN A 155 -6.10 19.45 20.85
C GLN A 155 -7.57 19.66 20.48
N GLU A 156 -8.29 20.52 21.20
CA GLU A 156 -9.70 20.83 20.92
C GLU A 156 -9.92 21.41 19.51
N GLU A 157 -9.04 22.30 19.05
CA GLU A 157 -9.11 22.85 17.69
C GLU A 157 -8.86 21.77 16.63
N ARG A 158 -7.89 20.88 16.86
CA ARG A 158 -7.63 19.75 15.96
C ARG A 158 -8.83 18.81 15.90
N ASP A 159 -9.42 18.45 17.03
CA ASP A 159 -10.56 17.55 17.10
C ASP A 159 -11.78 18.14 16.39
N ARG A 160 -12.00 19.46 16.52
CA ARG A 160 -13.06 20.18 15.80
C ARG A 160 -12.84 20.16 14.29
N ILE A 161 -11.63 20.48 13.84
CA ILE A 161 -11.29 20.49 12.40
C ILE A 161 -11.38 19.08 11.83
N GLN A 162 -10.86 18.08 12.55
CA GLN A 162 -10.94 16.68 12.16
C GLN A 162 -12.39 16.23 12.03
N SER A 163 -13.24 16.54 13.01
CA SER A 163 -14.68 16.19 12.98
C SER A 163 -15.41 16.85 11.81
N GLU A 164 -15.14 18.13 11.54
CA GLU A 164 -15.73 18.86 10.43
C GLU A 164 -15.35 18.24 9.08
N TRP A 165 -14.08 17.93 8.88
CA TRP A 165 -13.58 17.34 7.64
C TRP A 165 -13.99 15.87 7.48
N ASN A 166 -13.99 15.08 8.55
CA ASN A 166 -14.53 13.71 8.54
C ASN A 166 -15.96 13.70 7.99
N ARG A 167 -16.81 14.60 8.50
CA ARG A 167 -18.19 14.72 8.02
C ARG A 167 -18.25 15.14 6.55
N ARG A 168 -17.50 16.17 6.15
CA ARG A 168 -17.47 16.64 4.74
C ARG A 168 -17.07 15.55 3.76
N LEU A 169 -15.99 14.82 4.07
CA LEU A 169 -15.47 13.75 3.22
C LEU A 169 -16.44 12.57 3.17
N SER A 170 -17.05 12.21 4.30
CA SER A 170 -18.07 11.17 4.38
C SER A 170 -19.36 11.54 3.62
N ASP A 171 -19.86 12.77 3.77
CA ASP A 171 -21.02 13.30 3.03
C ASP A 171 -20.76 13.33 1.50
N ALA A 172 -19.50 13.43 1.10
CA ALA A 172 -19.07 13.35 -0.30
C ALA A 172 -18.83 11.91 -0.78
N GLY A 173 -18.99 10.90 0.08
CA GLY A 173 -18.78 9.50 -0.25
C GLY A 173 -17.32 9.11 -0.47
N LEU A 174 -16.37 9.86 0.08
CA LEU A 174 -14.94 9.59 -0.09
C LEU A 174 -14.44 8.53 0.90
N SER A 175 -13.53 7.69 0.44
CA SER A 175 -12.67 6.84 1.30
C SER A 175 -11.55 7.69 1.89
N PHE A 176 -11.36 7.67 3.21
CA PHE A 176 -10.30 8.41 3.88
C PHE A 176 -9.92 7.79 5.23
N SER A 177 -8.72 8.13 5.69
CA SER A 177 -8.32 8.02 7.10
C SER A 177 -7.88 9.40 7.59
N SER A 178 -7.89 9.62 8.91
CA SER A 178 -7.44 10.87 9.50
C SER A 178 -6.62 10.63 10.76
N TYR A 179 -5.58 11.44 10.96
CA TYR A 179 -4.77 11.42 12.17
C TYR A 179 -4.22 12.81 12.46
N GLY A 180 -4.13 13.15 13.74
CA GLY A 180 -3.51 14.39 14.19
C GLY A 180 -1.99 14.29 14.10
N MET A 181 -1.35 15.23 13.41
CA MET A 181 0.10 15.36 13.43
C MET A 181 0.46 16.41 14.47
N GLU A 182 0.66 15.96 15.71
CA GLU A 182 1.01 16.78 16.86
C GLU A 182 2.08 17.81 16.48
N ARG A 183 3.26 17.35 16.06
CA ARG A 183 4.42 18.21 15.73
C ARG A 183 4.18 19.33 14.73
N GLU A 184 3.23 19.20 13.82
CA GLU A 184 2.98 20.17 12.74
C GLU A 184 1.77 21.07 13.04
N GLY A 185 0.98 20.75 14.07
CA GLY A 185 -0.22 21.51 14.40
C GLY A 185 -1.26 21.47 13.28
N VAL A 186 -1.26 20.43 12.45
CA VAL A 186 -2.22 20.22 11.34
C VAL A 186 -2.97 18.91 11.54
N VAL A 187 -4.16 18.84 10.95
CA VAL A 187 -4.89 17.56 10.82
C VAL A 187 -4.56 16.97 9.45
N LYS A 188 -4.07 15.74 9.42
CA LYS A 188 -3.73 15.05 8.18
C LYS A 188 -4.83 14.07 7.79
N PHE A 189 -5.11 14.01 6.50
CA PHE A 189 -6.05 13.11 5.88
C PHE A 189 -5.37 12.37 4.73
N ASP A 190 -5.42 11.05 4.76
CA ASP A 190 -5.04 10.22 3.62
C ASP A 190 -6.31 9.88 2.86
N LEU A 191 -6.40 10.34 1.60
CA LEU A 191 -7.59 10.22 0.78
C LEU A 191 -7.44 9.12 -0.26
N GLY A 192 -8.49 8.32 -0.41
CA GLY A 192 -8.60 7.25 -1.40
C GLY A 192 -8.76 7.71 -2.85
N VAL A 193 -8.70 9.03 -3.08
CA VAL A 193 -8.88 9.64 -4.39
C VAL A 193 -7.66 10.46 -4.78
N THR A 194 -7.47 10.63 -6.09
CA THR A 194 -6.43 11.51 -6.61
C THR A 194 -6.71 12.97 -6.26
N GLU A 195 -5.65 13.77 -6.23
CA GLU A 195 -5.76 15.22 -5.99
C GLU A 195 -6.69 15.90 -7.01
N ALA A 196 -6.63 15.51 -8.28
CA ALA A 196 -7.47 16.07 -9.33
C ALA A 196 -8.97 15.80 -9.07
N HIS A 197 -9.31 14.58 -8.63
CA HIS A 197 -10.68 14.24 -8.29
C HIS A 197 -11.15 15.02 -7.05
N PHE A 198 -10.33 15.09 -6.00
CA PHE A 198 -10.64 15.89 -4.82
C PHE A 198 -10.85 17.37 -5.15
N ARG A 199 -10.00 17.96 -6.00
CA ARG A 199 -10.12 19.37 -6.41
C ARG A 199 -11.45 19.66 -7.09
N LYS A 200 -11.94 18.74 -7.93
CA LYS A 200 -13.26 18.86 -8.58
C LYS A 200 -14.38 18.86 -7.53
N ILE A 201 -14.37 17.91 -6.60
CA ILE A 201 -15.37 17.84 -5.52
C ILE A 201 -15.31 19.08 -4.64
N ALA A 202 -14.11 19.51 -4.24
CA ALA A 202 -13.94 20.70 -3.39
C ALA A 202 -14.47 21.97 -4.08
N GLN A 203 -14.29 22.10 -5.39
CA GLN A 203 -14.85 23.20 -6.18
C GLN A 203 -16.38 23.12 -6.25
N GLU A 204 -16.94 21.96 -6.55
CA GLU A 204 -18.40 21.74 -6.61
C GLU A 204 -19.10 21.99 -5.27
N LYS A 205 -18.44 21.65 -4.16
CA LYS A 205 -18.95 21.80 -2.79
C LYS A 205 -18.59 23.15 -2.14
N GLY A 206 -17.81 24.00 -2.82
CA GLY A 206 -17.36 25.29 -2.29
C GLY A 206 -16.50 25.17 -1.02
N TRP A 207 -15.72 24.11 -0.87
CA TRP A 207 -14.90 23.88 0.32
C TRP A 207 -13.71 24.85 0.39
N ASN A 208 -13.55 25.52 1.54
CA ASN A 208 -12.36 26.31 1.82
C ASN A 208 -11.17 25.38 2.10
N ARG A 209 -10.13 25.48 1.27
CA ARG A 209 -8.91 24.67 1.34
C ARG A 209 -7.78 25.31 2.15
N ASP A 210 -7.96 26.55 2.61
CA ASP A 210 -6.99 27.26 3.45
C ASP A 210 -7.11 26.88 4.94
N ALA A 211 -7.96 25.90 5.26
CA ALA A 211 -7.99 25.29 6.58
C ALA A 211 -6.64 24.63 6.89
N PRO A 212 -6.22 24.53 8.17
CA PRO A 212 -4.96 23.89 8.59
C PRO A 212 -5.08 22.36 8.51
N VAL A 213 -5.38 21.87 7.31
CA VAL A 213 -5.49 20.47 6.94
C VAL A 213 -4.48 20.14 5.86
N ARG A 214 -3.90 18.95 5.97
CA ARG A 214 -3.03 18.39 4.96
C ARG A 214 -3.69 17.16 4.37
N PHE A 215 -3.71 17.10 3.05
CA PHE A 215 -4.22 15.95 2.32
C PHE A 215 -3.06 15.24 1.63
N ASP A 216 -2.94 13.94 1.89
CA ASP A 216 -2.18 13.04 1.05
C ASP A 216 -3.19 12.28 0.18
N PHE A 217 -2.88 12.14 -1.11
CA PHE A 217 -3.82 11.64 -2.10
C PHE A 217 -3.37 10.29 -2.65
N ALA A 218 -4.35 9.45 -3.00
CA ALA A 218 -4.12 8.23 -3.75
C ALA A 218 -3.37 8.53 -5.05
N ARG A 219 -2.49 7.60 -5.43
CA ARG A 219 -1.83 7.66 -6.73
C ARG A 219 -2.86 7.42 -7.84
N PRO A 220 -2.63 7.93 -9.07
CA PRO A 220 -3.45 7.55 -10.21
C PRO A 220 -3.54 6.03 -10.33
N GLN A 221 -4.75 5.52 -10.54
CA GLN A 221 -4.97 4.08 -10.70
C GLN A 221 -4.15 3.57 -11.90
N PRO A 222 -3.36 2.50 -11.74
CA PRO A 222 -2.66 1.93 -12.88
C PRO A 222 -3.64 1.31 -13.88
N PRO A 223 -3.22 1.07 -15.14
CA PRO A 223 -4.03 0.33 -16.11
C PRO A 223 -4.47 -1.02 -15.54
N ALA A 224 -5.71 -1.44 -15.83
CA ALA A 224 -6.25 -2.72 -15.37
C ALA A 224 -5.40 -3.93 -15.85
N PHE A 225 -4.76 -3.78 -17.01
CA PHE A 225 -3.94 -4.81 -17.63
C PHE A 225 -2.52 -4.27 -17.79
N ALA A 226 -1.52 -5.01 -17.32
CA ALA A 226 -0.12 -4.71 -17.62
C ALA A 226 0.21 -4.90 -19.12
N ASP A 227 -0.53 -5.81 -19.76
CA ASP A 227 -0.58 -6.02 -21.21
C ASP A 227 -2.03 -5.91 -21.67
N GLU A 228 -2.36 -4.87 -22.43
CA GLU A 228 -3.71 -4.60 -22.95
C GLU A 228 -4.28 -5.77 -23.79
N ALA A 229 -3.42 -6.64 -24.35
CA ALA A 229 -3.87 -7.80 -25.10
C ALA A 229 -4.64 -8.81 -24.20
N LEU A 230 -4.42 -8.79 -22.89
CA LEU A 230 -5.14 -9.63 -21.92
C LEU A 230 -6.62 -9.27 -21.79
N ALA A 231 -6.99 -8.03 -22.12
CA ALA A 231 -8.36 -7.54 -21.96
C ALA A 231 -9.39 -8.35 -22.77
N SER A 232 -9.01 -8.91 -23.93
CA SER A 232 -9.92 -9.72 -24.74
C SER A 232 -10.26 -11.09 -24.11
N GLY A 233 -9.48 -11.53 -23.14
CA GLY A 233 -9.64 -12.83 -22.49
C GLY A 233 -10.65 -12.85 -21.35
N VAL A 234 -11.00 -11.68 -20.80
CA VAL A 234 -11.89 -11.55 -19.65
C VAL A 234 -13.09 -10.67 -20.00
N ARG A 235 -14.23 -10.92 -19.36
CA ARG A 235 -15.41 -10.04 -19.52
C ARG A 235 -15.22 -8.73 -18.78
N ILE A 236 -14.62 -8.82 -17.60
CA ILE A 236 -14.37 -7.67 -16.74
C ILE A 236 -13.28 -8.02 -15.72
N PHE A 237 -12.42 -7.04 -15.44
CA PHE A 237 -11.49 -7.05 -14.32
C PHE A 237 -11.91 -5.93 -13.37
N ALA A 238 -12.87 -6.23 -12.50
CA ALA A 238 -13.50 -5.24 -11.62
C ALA A 238 -12.56 -4.85 -10.48
N ARG A 239 -12.41 -3.54 -10.25
CA ARG A 239 -11.52 -3.01 -9.20
C ARG A 239 -12.24 -2.00 -8.30
N GLU A 240 -11.66 -1.80 -7.12
CA GLU A 240 -12.03 -0.64 -6.29
C GLU A 240 -11.81 0.65 -7.10
N HIS A 241 -12.77 1.57 -7.03
CA HIS A 241 -12.69 2.87 -7.71
C HIS A 241 -11.99 3.95 -6.85
N MET A 242 -11.71 3.63 -5.58
CA MET A 242 -10.96 4.45 -4.63
C MET A 242 -9.97 3.57 -3.88
N GLU A 243 -8.80 4.11 -3.57
CA GLU A 243 -7.87 3.46 -2.65
C GLU A 243 -8.46 3.43 -1.24
N PRO A 244 -8.50 2.27 -0.56
CA PRO A 244 -9.09 2.19 0.77
C PRO A 244 -8.20 2.90 1.80
N GLY A 245 -8.77 3.83 2.57
CA GLY A 245 -8.06 4.50 3.67
C GLY A 245 -7.73 3.56 4.84
N ALA A 246 -8.50 2.48 4.99
CA ALA A 246 -8.23 1.36 5.87
C ALA A 246 -8.57 0.05 5.15
N ARG A 247 -7.72 -0.97 5.28
CA ARG A 247 -7.97 -2.31 4.76
C ARG A 247 -8.27 -3.28 5.90
N HIS A 248 -9.24 -4.16 5.71
CA HIS A 248 -9.44 -5.28 6.63
C HIS A 248 -8.26 -6.25 6.53
N MET A 249 -7.70 -6.62 7.69
CA MET A 249 -6.49 -7.43 7.80
C MET A 249 -6.78 -8.90 8.12
N ALA A 250 -8.05 -9.31 8.15
CA ALA A 250 -8.40 -10.71 8.33
C ALA A 250 -7.87 -11.52 7.14
N LEU A 251 -7.19 -12.63 7.42
CA LEU A 251 -6.56 -13.47 6.42
C LEU A 251 -7.56 -14.48 5.87
N TYR A 252 -7.85 -14.37 4.58
CA TYR A 252 -8.70 -15.30 3.85
C TYR A 252 -7.85 -16.25 3.03
N HIS A 253 -8.35 -17.49 2.88
CA HIS A 253 -7.71 -18.58 2.15
C HIS A 253 -8.75 -19.17 1.18
N ASP A 254 -8.51 -19.06 -0.13
CA ASP A 254 -9.31 -19.71 -1.18
C ASP A 254 -8.51 -19.69 -2.50
N THR A 255 -9.07 -20.21 -3.58
CA THR A 255 -8.55 -20.12 -4.95
C THR A 255 -9.44 -19.18 -5.75
N ILE A 256 -8.86 -18.21 -6.46
CA ILE A 256 -9.57 -17.42 -7.46
C ILE A 256 -9.43 -18.13 -8.80
N VAL A 257 -10.55 -18.50 -9.40
CA VAL A 257 -10.65 -19.13 -10.72
C VAL A 257 -11.23 -18.15 -11.72
N LEU A 258 -10.99 -18.40 -13.01
CA LEU A 258 -11.62 -17.68 -14.10
C LEU A 258 -12.63 -18.61 -14.77
N LYS A 259 -13.90 -18.20 -14.87
CA LYS A 259 -14.94 -18.97 -15.54
C LYS A 259 -15.63 -18.12 -16.59
N ASP A 260 -15.41 -18.46 -17.86
CA ASP A 260 -15.98 -17.79 -19.03
C ASP A 260 -15.78 -16.27 -18.99
N GLY A 261 -14.58 -15.85 -18.59
CA GLY A 261 -14.16 -14.46 -18.46
C GLY A 261 -14.57 -13.76 -17.15
N CYS A 262 -15.17 -14.47 -16.20
CA CYS A 262 -15.57 -13.94 -14.88
C CYS A 262 -14.73 -14.54 -13.76
N PHE A 263 -14.08 -13.69 -12.96
CA PHE A 263 -13.31 -14.13 -11.79
C PHE A 263 -14.24 -14.53 -10.65
N LYS A 264 -13.98 -15.69 -10.03
CA LYS A 264 -14.75 -16.22 -8.92
C LYS A 264 -13.87 -16.88 -7.87
N THR A 265 -14.31 -16.88 -6.62
CA THR A 265 -13.74 -17.77 -5.61
C THR A 265 -14.17 -19.21 -5.92
N LYS A 266 -13.27 -20.18 -5.74
CA LYS A 266 -13.55 -21.59 -6.01
C LYS A 266 -14.43 -22.19 -4.92
N GLY A 267 -14.18 -21.85 -3.66
CA GLY A 267 -14.92 -22.37 -2.50
C GLY A 267 -16.37 -21.87 -2.44
N SER A 268 -16.58 -20.55 -2.43
CA SER A 268 -17.92 -19.97 -2.30
C SER A 268 -18.62 -19.69 -3.63
N GLY A 269 -17.89 -19.59 -4.75
CA GLY A 269 -18.47 -19.22 -6.05
C GLY A 269 -18.81 -17.73 -6.19
N ASP A 270 -18.38 -16.91 -5.23
CA ASP A 270 -18.56 -15.46 -5.23
C ASP A 270 -17.78 -14.81 -6.37
N LEU A 271 -18.34 -13.76 -6.96
CA LEU A 271 -17.64 -12.91 -7.92
C LEU A 271 -16.48 -12.19 -7.23
N VAL A 272 -15.37 -12.01 -7.93
CA VAL A 272 -14.19 -11.34 -7.38
C VAL A 272 -14.10 -9.91 -7.87
N MET A 273 -13.84 -9.01 -6.93
CA MET A 273 -13.44 -7.64 -7.16
C MET A 273 -12.06 -7.43 -6.56
N PHE A 274 -11.16 -6.79 -7.29
CA PHE A 274 -9.77 -6.61 -6.88
C PHE A 274 -9.50 -5.23 -6.29
N ALA A 275 -8.38 -5.11 -5.57
CA ALA A 275 -7.89 -3.85 -5.03
C ALA A 275 -7.74 -2.74 -6.09
N TYR A 276 -7.83 -1.49 -5.66
CA TYR A 276 -7.69 -0.29 -6.51
C TYR A 276 -6.49 -0.37 -7.46
N ASP A 277 -5.34 -0.77 -6.97
CA ASP A 277 -4.07 -0.78 -7.69
C ASP A 277 -3.70 -2.14 -8.29
N ALA A 278 -4.62 -3.11 -8.26
CA ALA A 278 -4.41 -4.41 -8.88
C ALA A 278 -4.34 -4.29 -10.41
N GLN A 279 -3.47 -5.09 -11.00
CA GLN A 279 -3.34 -5.25 -12.45
C GLN A 279 -3.29 -6.73 -12.80
N LEU A 280 -3.88 -7.08 -13.94
CA LEU A 280 -3.76 -8.40 -14.54
C LEU A 280 -2.51 -8.44 -15.42
N SER A 281 -1.69 -9.47 -15.25
CA SER A 281 -0.44 -9.68 -15.97
C SER A 281 -0.28 -11.16 -16.36
N LYS A 282 0.86 -11.49 -16.98
CA LYS A 282 1.38 -12.85 -17.04
C LYS A 282 2.71 -12.92 -16.32
N ASP A 283 3.03 -14.08 -15.78
CA ASP A 283 4.39 -14.37 -15.33
C ASP A 283 5.26 -14.94 -16.44
N ASP A 284 6.52 -15.23 -16.11
CA ASP A 284 7.54 -15.75 -17.04
C ASP A 284 7.20 -17.15 -17.58
N GLU A 285 6.33 -17.90 -16.90
CA GLU A 285 5.82 -19.22 -17.33
C GLU A 285 4.51 -19.10 -18.15
N GLY A 286 4.02 -17.87 -18.36
CA GLY A 286 2.84 -17.56 -19.15
C GLY A 286 1.51 -17.75 -18.41
N TYR A 287 1.51 -18.02 -17.10
CA TYR A 287 0.28 -18.09 -16.30
C TYR A 287 -0.29 -16.69 -16.08
N LEU A 288 -1.62 -16.59 -16.00
CA LEU A 288 -2.31 -15.35 -15.70
C LEU A 288 -2.11 -14.99 -14.22
N THR A 289 -1.63 -13.78 -13.93
CA THR A 289 -1.33 -13.34 -12.57
C THR A 289 -1.99 -12.01 -12.22
N VAL A 290 -2.23 -11.81 -10.93
CA VAL A 290 -2.60 -10.51 -10.35
C VAL A 290 -1.36 -9.95 -9.66
N ILE A 291 -1.04 -8.70 -9.99
CA ILE A 291 0.07 -7.95 -9.39
C ILE A 291 -0.44 -6.64 -8.79
N SER A 292 0.26 -6.10 -7.80
CA SER A 292 0.00 -4.79 -7.21
C SER A 292 1.30 -4.22 -6.63
N PRO A 293 1.51 -2.88 -6.69
CA PRO A 293 2.62 -2.22 -5.99
C PRO A 293 2.68 -2.48 -4.48
N HIS A 294 1.56 -2.83 -3.84
CA HIS A 294 1.46 -3.13 -2.42
C HIS A 294 1.44 -4.64 -2.12
N GLY A 295 1.30 -5.48 -3.15
CA GLY A 295 1.47 -6.93 -3.03
C GLY A 295 2.95 -7.27 -2.90
N ARG A 296 3.30 -8.19 -1.98
CA ARG A 296 4.69 -8.67 -1.86
C ARG A 296 5.06 -9.60 -3.01
N GLU A 297 4.12 -10.44 -3.41
CA GLU A 297 4.30 -11.49 -4.39
C GLU A 297 3.13 -11.51 -5.38
N PRO A 298 3.36 -11.89 -6.64
CA PRO A 298 2.27 -12.12 -7.57
C PRO A 298 1.38 -13.29 -7.12
N TYR A 299 0.17 -13.32 -7.65
CA TYR A 299 -0.77 -14.43 -7.44
C TYR A 299 -1.26 -14.97 -8.79
N ARG A 300 -1.08 -16.27 -9.04
CA ARG A 300 -1.61 -16.96 -10.23
C ARG A 300 -3.09 -17.24 -10.05
N ILE A 301 -3.88 -16.88 -11.07
CA ILE A 301 -5.27 -17.30 -11.14
C ILE A 301 -5.31 -18.83 -11.24
N GLY A 302 -6.02 -19.47 -10.31
CA GLY A 302 -6.13 -20.92 -10.21
C GLY A 302 -5.20 -21.60 -9.20
N GLU A 303 -4.30 -20.86 -8.53
CA GLU A 303 -3.51 -21.41 -7.42
C GLU A 303 -4.19 -21.14 -6.05
N PRO A 304 -3.92 -21.95 -5.00
CA PRO A 304 -4.31 -21.60 -3.63
C PRO A 304 -3.70 -20.26 -3.22
N GLY A 305 -4.52 -19.34 -2.74
CA GLY A 305 -4.12 -17.97 -2.44
C GLY A 305 -4.52 -17.51 -1.05
N ASN A 306 -3.83 -16.45 -0.62
CA ASN A 306 -4.09 -15.73 0.61
C ASN A 306 -4.28 -14.24 0.33
N TRP A 307 -5.26 -13.62 0.98
CA TRP A 307 -5.49 -12.17 0.87
C TRP A 307 -6.09 -11.59 2.15
N GLY A 308 -5.96 -10.27 2.30
CA GLY A 308 -6.71 -9.52 3.30
C GLY A 308 -8.15 -9.29 2.83
N GLY A 309 -9.12 -9.30 3.74
CA GLY A 309 -10.49 -8.94 3.40
C GLY A 309 -11.57 -9.51 4.32
N PRO A 310 -12.82 -9.61 3.81
CA PRO A 310 -13.30 -8.84 2.68
C PRO A 310 -13.35 -7.36 3.06
N ASN A 311 -12.94 -6.51 2.13
CA ASN A 311 -13.32 -5.10 2.21
C ASN A 311 -14.81 -4.96 1.84
N GLY A 312 -15.45 -3.90 2.33
CA GLY A 312 -16.81 -3.57 1.91
C GLY A 312 -16.90 -3.35 0.39
N VAL A 313 -18.07 -3.64 -0.18
CA VAL A 313 -18.38 -3.41 -1.59
C VAL A 313 -19.39 -2.26 -1.67
N ASP A 314 -19.07 -1.23 -2.46
CA ASP A 314 -20.03 -0.17 -2.79
C ASP A 314 -20.80 -0.57 -4.04
N GLU A 315 -22.09 -0.88 -3.90
CA GLU A 315 -22.99 -1.24 -5.00
C GLU A 315 -23.19 -0.11 -6.02
N LYS A 316 -22.80 1.13 -5.70
CA LYS A 316 -22.81 2.26 -6.63
C LYS A 316 -21.52 2.37 -7.45
N ASN A 317 -20.50 1.58 -7.13
CA ASN A 317 -19.26 1.55 -7.90
C ASN A 317 -19.57 1.10 -9.36
N PRO A 318 -19.17 1.89 -10.37
CA PRO A 318 -19.34 1.52 -11.78
C PRO A 318 -18.81 0.11 -12.12
N ASP A 319 -17.68 -0.30 -11.51
CA ASP A 319 -17.09 -1.63 -11.73
C ASP A 319 -17.92 -2.74 -11.12
N VAL A 320 -18.61 -2.49 -9.98
CA VAL A 320 -19.54 -3.46 -9.37
C VAL A 320 -20.77 -3.62 -10.24
N ILE A 321 -21.34 -2.51 -10.73
CA ILE A 321 -22.47 -2.52 -11.65
C ILE A 321 -22.11 -3.27 -12.95
N ALA A 322 -20.93 -3.00 -13.50
CA ALA A 322 -20.44 -3.67 -14.70
C ALA A 322 -20.16 -5.16 -14.45
N LEU A 323 -19.64 -5.51 -13.27
CA LEU A 323 -19.38 -6.89 -12.86
C LEU A 323 -20.68 -7.68 -12.80
N ARG A 324 -21.71 -7.14 -12.14
CA ARG A 324 -23.03 -7.79 -12.06
C ARG A 324 -23.65 -7.97 -13.44
N LYS A 325 -23.59 -6.94 -14.28
CA LYS A 325 -24.09 -7.01 -15.65
C LYS A 325 -23.39 -8.07 -16.50
N ALA A 326 -22.08 -8.24 -16.33
CA ALA A 326 -21.28 -9.17 -17.13
C ALA A 326 -21.30 -10.61 -16.60
N CYS A 327 -21.41 -10.80 -15.28
CA CYS A 327 -21.11 -12.06 -14.60
C CYS A 327 -22.23 -12.56 -13.67
N GLY A 328 -23.33 -11.82 -13.54
CA GLY A 328 -24.52 -12.18 -12.74
C GLY A 328 -24.56 -11.54 -11.35
N ASP A 329 -25.62 -11.83 -10.60
CA ASP A 329 -25.90 -11.16 -9.31
C ASP A 329 -25.36 -11.90 -8.07
N GLY A 330 -24.29 -12.68 -8.22
CA GLY A 330 -23.68 -13.44 -7.11
C GLY A 330 -23.16 -12.53 -5.97
N GLY A 331 -22.80 -13.15 -4.84
CA GLY A 331 -22.01 -12.48 -3.79
C GLY A 331 -20.70 -11.97 -4.36
N ILE A 332 -20.15 -10.89 -3.79
CA ILE A 332 -18.88 -10.30 -4.23
C ILE A 332 -17.86 -10.39 -3.09
N MET A 333 -16.73 -11.05 -3.38
CA MET A 333 -15.54 -11.05 -2.54
C MET A 333 -14.61 -9.93 -3.01
N ASN A 334 -14.42 -8.89 -2.19
CA ASN A 334 -13.41 -7.86 -2.43
C ASN A 334 -12.05 -8.35 -1.90
N VAL A 335 -11.17 -8.70 -2.83
CA VAL A 335 -9.87 -9.32 -2.61
C VAL A 335 -8.79 -8.24 -2.57
N ALA A 336 -8.21 -8.03 -1.39
CA ALA A 336 -7.09 -7.11 -1.23
C ALA A 336 -5.74 -7.85 -1.32
N ASN A 337 -4.94 -7.49 -2.34
CA ASN A 337 -3.56 -7.94 -2.54
C ASN A 337 -3.40 -9.47 -2.42
N PRO A 338 -4.03 -10.25 -3.32
CA PRO A 338 -3.88 -11.70 -3.30
C PRO A 338 -2.42 -12.08 -3.52
N SER A 339 -2.00 -13.14 -2.84
CA SER A 339 -0.65 -13.69 -2.88
C SER A 339 -0.72 -15.22 -2.92
N SER A 340 0.27 -15.87 -3.53
CA SER A 340 0.41 -17.31 -3.49
C SER A 340 0.43 -17.83 -2.05
N ALA A 341 -0.40 -18.82 -1.73
CA ALA A 341 -0.44 -19.38 -0.37
C ALA A 341 0.89 -20.02 0.03
N ARG A 342 1.62 -20.59 -0.95
CA ARG A 342 2.96 -21.14 -0.78
C ARG A 342 3.96 -20.07 -0.38
N LEU A 343 4.07 -19.00 -1.18
CA LEU A 343 5.03 -17.92 -0.93
C LEU A 343 4.70 -17.15 0.35
N PHE A 344 3.41 -16.95 0.64
CA PHE A 344 2.95 -16.33 1.88
C PHE A 344 3.38 -17.11 3.13
N ALA A 345 3.43 -18.44 3.03
CA ALA A 345 3.79 -19.32 4.13
C ALA A 345 5.30 -19.58 4.27
N LEU A 346 6.14 -18.95 3.47
CA LEU A 346 7.58 -19.10 3.63
C LEU A 346 8.03 -18.62 5.02
N PRO A 347 9.00 -19.30 5.65
CA PRO A 347 9.56 -18.84 6.91
C PRO A 347 10.23 -17.48 6.74
N ALA A 348 10.11 -16.65 7.78
CA ALA A 348 10.78 -15.36 7.79
C ALA A 348 12.31 -15.54 7.74
N PRO A 349 13.08 -14.70 7.01
CA PRO A 349 14.51 -14.91 6.80
C PRO A 349 15.34 -15.07 8.09
N GLN A 350 14.99 -14.31 9.14
CA GLN A 350 15.62 -14.36 10.46
C GLN A 350 15.38 -15.68 11.20
N TRP A 351 14.23 -16.31 10.95
CA TRP A 351 13.94 -17.61 11.54
C TRP A 351 14.83 -18.69 10.91
N VAL A 352 15.06 -18.62 9.60
CA VAL A 352 15.97 -19.54 8.89
C VAL A 352 17.39 -19.40 9.43
N THR A 353 17.83 -18.18 9.71
CA THR A 353 19.13 -17.90 10.36
C THR A 353 19.22 -18.54 11.75
N ASN A 354 18.23 -18.30 12.61
CA ASN A 354 18.19 -18.88 13.95
C ASN A 354 18.20 -20.43 13.93
N TYR A 355 17.47 -21.03 12.98
CA TYR A 355 17.45 -22.48 12.80
C TYR A 355 18.80 -23.01 12.32
N ALA A 356 19.43 -22.32 11.36
CA ALA A 356 20.77 -22.65 10.89
C ALA A 356 21.79 -22.65 12.04
N ASP A 357 21.79 -21.59 12.85
CA ASP A 357 22.70 -21.44 13.99
C ASP A 357 22.47 -22.52 15.05
N ALA A 358 21.21 -22.76 15.42
CA ALA A 358 20.85 -23.77 16.42
C ALA A 358 21.21 -25.20 16.01
N LYS A 359 21.29 -25.48 14.71
CA LYS A 359 21.63 -26.79 14.15
C LYS A 359 23.05 -26.92 13.62
N GLY A 360 23.84 -25.83 13.64
CA GLY A 360 25.16 -25.81 13.03
C GLY A 360 25.12 -26.05 11.51
N LEU A 361 24.08 -25.57 10.84
CA LEU A 361 23.88 -25.68 9.39
C LEU A 361 24.25 -24.37 8.69
N THR A 362 24.46 -24.42 7.37
CA THR A 362 24.42 -23.19 6.56
C THR A 362 22.97 -22.70 6.42
N ARG A 363 22.77 -21.40 6.21
CA ARG A 363 21.42 -20.85 5.95
C ARG A 363 20.73 -21.52 4.77
N GLN A 364 21.48 -21.84 3.71
CA GLN A 364 20.93 -22.54 2.56
C GLN A 364 20.47 -23.96 2.95
N LYS A 365 21.27 -24.72 3.70
CA LYS A 365 20.87 -26.06 4.13
C LYS A 365 19.65 -26.04 5.04
N ALA A 366 19.56 -25.05 5.93
CA ALA A 366 18.40 -24.80 6.77
C ALA A 366 17.14 -24.47 5.94
N TRP A 367 17.28 -23.66 4.89
CA TRP A 367 16.21 -23.36 3.95
C TRP A 367 15.75 -24.59 3.17
N ASP A 368 16.70 -25.36 2.63
CA ASP A 368 16.42 -26.58 1.89
C ASP A 368 15.66 -27.58 2.78
N ASP A 369 16.11 -27.80 4.03
CA ASP A 369 15.45 -28.71 4.96
C ASP A 369 13.98 -28.35 5.22
N VAL A 370 13.70 -27.06 5.39
CA VAL A 370 12.36 -26.58 5.71
C VAL A 370 11.46 -26.59 4.48
N THR A 371 11.98 -26.13 3.34
CA THR A 371 11.21 -26.12 2.10
C THR A 371 10.98 -27.54 1.55
N ASP A 372 11.90 -28.47 1.73
CA ASP A 372 11.72 -29.87 1.33
C ASP A 372 10.67 -30.59 2.18
N CYS A 373 10.63 -30.30 3.49
CA CYS A 373 9.51 -30.72 4.33
C CYS A 373 8.19 -30.14 3.80
N MET A 374 8.12 -28.82 3.57
CA MET A 374 6.88 -28.20 3.11
C MET A 374 6.42 -28.70 1.73
N LYS A 375 7.34 -29.01 0.81
CA LYS A 375 7.05 -29.67 -0.46
C LYS A 375 6.41 -31.05 -0.26
N ALA A 376 6.91 -31.83 0.70
CA ALA A 376 6.33 -33.14 1.03
C ALA A 376 4.91 -32.99 1.60
N GLU A 377 4.70 -32.02 2.49
CA GLU A 377 3.38 -31.71 3.06
C GLU A 377 2.39 -31.25 1.97
N GLU A 378 2.83 -30.44 1.01
CA GLU A 378 2.02 -30.05 -0.16
C GLU A 378 1.66 -31.24 -1.05
N ALA A 379 2.57 -32.20 -1.23
CA ALA A 379 2.27 -33.44 -1.96
C ALA A 379 1.21 -34.31 -1.25
N GLU A 380 1.07 -34.15 0.07
CA GLU A 380 0.00 -34.77 0.88
C GLU A 380 -1.28 -33.91 0.96
N GLY A 381 -1.33 -32.78 0.27
CA GLY A 381 -2.49 -31.88 0.21
C GLY A 381 -2.57 -30.83 1.31
N ARG A 382 -1.55 -30.70 2.17
CA ARG A 382 -1.45 -29.59 3.14
C ARG A 382 -0.72 -28.43 2.48
N THR A 383 -1.34 -27.26 2.39
CA THR A 383 -0.75 -26.11 1.67
C THR A 383 -0.57 -24.90 2.57
N GLY A 384 0.33 -24.00 2.20
CA GLY A 384 0.48 -22.71 2.86
C GLY A 384 0.85 -22.84 4.34
N LEU A 385 0.14 -22.11 5.21
CA LEU A 385 0.45 -22.03 6.64
C LEU A 385 0.35 -23.39 7.34
N ASP A 386 -0.59 -24.24 6.93
CA ASP A 386 -0.76 -25.58 7.51
C ASP A 386 0.48 -26.45 7.27
N ALA A 387 1.05 -26.42 6.06
CA ALA A 387 2.30 -27.12 5.74
C ALA A 387 3.47 -26.56 6.55
N ARG A 388 3.57 -25.23 6.62
CA ARG A 388 4.61 -24.54 7.40
C ARG A 388 4.60 -24.97 8.86
N ASP A 389 3.44 -24.94 9.49
CA ASP A 389 3.31 -25.16 10.93
C ASP A 389 3.61 -26.63 11.32
N VAL A 390 3.48 -27.57 10.38
CA VAL A 390 3.97 -28.96 10.57
C VAL A 390 5.50 -29.03 10.49
N CYS A 391 6.11 -28.34 9.53
CA CYS A 391 7.55 -28.38 9.31
C CYS A 391 8.35 -27.55 10.32
N ILE A 392 7.73 -26.52 10.90
CA ILE A 392 8.37 -25.56 11.81
C ILE A 392 7.88 -25.79 13.25
N ARG A 393 8.08 -27.00 13.79
CA ARG A 393 7.68 -27.33 15.17
C ARG A 393 8.70 -27.01 16.25
N GLN A 394 9.97 -26.81 15.88
CA GLN A 394 11.07 -26.80 16.85
C GLN A 394 11.27 -25.49 17.63
N PHE A 395 10.38 -24.50 17.43
CA PHE A 395 10.42 -23.19 18.11
C PHE A 395 9.08 -22.78 18.73
N ASN A 396 8.12 -23.70 18.85
CA ASN A 396 6.90 -23.50 19.64
C ASN A 396 7.10 -23.99 21.08
#